data_AF-S3N3N1-F1
#
_entry.id   AF-S3N3N1-F1
#
_cell.length_a   1.000
_cell.length_b   1.000
_cell.length_c   1.000
_cell.angle_alpha   90.00
_cell.angle_beta   90.00
_cell.angle_gamma   90.00
#
_symmetry.space_group_name_H-M   'P 1'
#
loop_
_entity.id
_entity.type
_entity.pdbx_description
1 polymer ?
#
loop_
_entity_poly.entity_id
_entity_poly.type
_entity_poly.pdbx_seq_one_letter_code
_entity_poly.pdbx_strand_id
1 'polypeptide(L)'
;MNFWSFLLTCQPGYDKQCLYNIAKCINTNDYSSLIAGAEYTRDHHNDDNTPQAMAMSRVDWNAVDILCIAFGTNDWTGSVLGSDFTVDSTGGSFIGALCFSIEQVLEKFPHIQIVLIGMSFRLRGNGNADENSDNWLNKFGHSLQEYQNAILDVAEKYHIPAFDMYRLSGVNELTYKKYLRDGVHPIPNTGYQHWANKIGSFLNSVI
;
A
#
# COMPACT_ATOMS: atom_id res chain seq x y z
N MET A 1 -12.55 5.27 -5.17
CA MET A 1 -11.37 4.45 -4.85
C MET A 1 -10.91 4.85 -3.46
N ASN A 2 -11.13 4.00 -2.46
CA ASN A 2 -10.54 4.20 -1.13
C ASN A 2 -9.12 3.61 -1.19
N PHE A 3 -8.11 4.47 -1.08
CA PHE A 3 -6.71 4.05 -1.03
C PHE A 3 -6.37 3.66 0.41
N TRP A 4 -6.02 2.40 0.60
CA TRP A 4 -5.65 1.83 1.91
C TRP A 4 -4.15 1.66 1.97
N SER A 5 -3.50 2.29 2.94
CA SER A 5 -2.15 1.93 3.33
C SER A 5 -2.17 1.51 4.80
N PHE A 6 -1.88 0.26 5.10
CA PHE A 6 -1.67 -0.19 6.48
C PHE A 6 -0.18 -0.32 6.79
N LEU A 7 0.19 0.07 8.00
CA LEU A 7 1.53 -0.05 8.53
C LEU A 7 1.84 -1.50 8.88
N LEU A 8 3.05 -1.93 8.54
CA LEU A 8 3.89 -2.72 9.45
C LEU A 8 4.20 -1.85 10.69
N THR A 9 3.20 -1.64 11.55
CA THR A 9 3.45 -1.19 12.92
C THR A 9 3.35 -2.40 13.82
N CYS A 10 4.25 -2.46 14.81
CA CYS A 10 4.34 -3.42 15.91
C CYS A 10 3.08 -3.43 16.83
N GLN A 11 1.93 -2.96 16.34
CA GLN A 11 0.68 -2.93 17.08
C GLN A 11 -0.19 -4.12 16.64
N PRO A 12 -0.72 -4.94 17.58
CA PRO A 12 -1.35 -6.22 17.28
C PRO A 12 -2.45 -6.19 16.21
N GLY A 13 -3.21 -5.09 16.12
CA GLY A 13 -4.28 -4.93 15.12
C GLY A 13 -3.77 -4.62 13.71
N TYR A 14 -2.76 -3.75 13.59
CA TYR A 14 -2.27 -3.28 12.28
C TYR A 14 -1.48 -4.35 11.53
N ASP A 15 -0.71 -5.19 12.24
CA ASP A 15 0.03 -6.29 11.60
C ASP A 15 -0.91 -7.24 10.82
N LYS A 16 -2.08 -7.55 11.40
CA LYS A 16 -3.12 -8.38 10.77
C LYS A 16 -3.75 -7.73 9.52
N GLN A 17 -3.57 -6.42 9.35
CA GLN A 17 -4.07 -5.63 8.22
C GLN A 17 -2.97 -5.33 7.19
N CYS A 18 -1.73 -5.81 7.39
CA CYS A 18 -0.66 -5.72 6.40
C CYS A 18 -1.01 -6.50 5.12
N LEU A 19 -0.45 -6.06 3.99
CA LEU A 19 -0.70 -6.64 2.67
C LEU A 19 -0.45 -8.16 2.64
N TYR A 20 0.65 -8.63 3.23
CA TYR A 20 1.00 -10.05 3.24
C TYR A 20 -0.04 -10.91 3.97
N ASN A 21 -0.61 -10.39 5.07
CA ASN A 21 -1.70 -11.06 5.79
C ASN A 21 -3.00 -11.01 5.02
N ILE A 22 -3.31 -9.88 4.35
CA ILE A 22 -4.47 -9.76 3.47
C ILE A 22 -4.37 -10.76 2.31
N ALA A 23 -3.22 -10.84 1.64
CA ALA A 23 -2.99 -11.77 0.53
C ALA A 23 -3.10 -13.23 0.98
N LYS A 24 -2.64 -13.55 2.19
CA LYS A 24 -2.89 -14.85 2.83
C LYS A 24 -4.39 -15.12 2.99
N CYS A 25 -5.18 -14.14 3.48
CA CYS A 25 -6.63 -14.27 3.61
C CYS A 25 -7.31 -14.52 2.26
N ILE A 26 -6.86 -13.84 1.19
CA ILE A 26 -7.36 -14.04 -0.18
C ILE A 26 -7.11 -15.48 -0.65
N ASN A 27 -5.88 -15.97 -0.48
CA ASN A 27 -5.50 -17.32 -0.89
C ASN A 27 -6.29 -18.41 -0.14
N THR A 28 -6.40 -18.27 1.19
CA THR A 28 -7.06 -19.27 2.05
C THR A 28 -8.58 -19.11 2.14
N ASN A 29 -9.13 -17.98 1.67
CA ASN A 29 -10.51 -17.57 1.88
C ASN A 29 -10.91 -17.53 3.37
N ASP A 30 -9.96 -17.17 4.25
CA ASP A 30 -10.17 -17.00 5.69
C ASP A 30 -9.76 -15.59 6.12
N TYR A 31 -10.77 -14.76 6.42
CA TYR A 31 -10.60 -13.36 6.81
C TYR A 31 -10.71 -13.15 8.33
N SER A 32 -10.80 -14.22 9.12
CA SER A 32 -10.99 -14.12 10.58
C SER A 32 -9.88 -13.29 11.25
N SER A 33 -8.62 -13.49 10.83
CA SER A 33 -7.48 -12.72 11.34
C SER A 33 -7.55 -11.24 10.95
N LEU A 34 -7.92 -10.93 9.71
CA LEU A 34 -8.06 -9.55 9.23
C LEU A 34 -9.16 -8.81 10.00
N ILE A 35 -10.33 -9.45 10.17
CA ILE A 35 -11.48 -8.89 10.89
C ILE A 35 -11.11 -8.64 12.36
N ALA A 36 -10.51 -9.62 13.03
CA ALA A 36 -10.06 -9.47 14.42
C ALA A 36 -9.01 -8.35 14.57
N GLY A 37 -8.13 -8.18 13.57
CA GLY A 37 -7.18 -7.08 13.53
C GLY A 37 -7.86 -5.71 13.43
N ALA A 38 -8.84 -5.58 12.54
CA ALA A 38 -9.61 -4.36 12.37
C ALA A 38 -10.45 -4.01 13.61
N GLU A 39 -11.07 -5.00 14.26
CA GLU A 39 -11.79 -4.81 15.53
C GLU A 39 -10.85 -4.35 16.64
N TYR A 40 -9.67 -4.96 16.76
CA TYR A 40 -8.66 -4.52 17.71
C TYR A 40 -8.28 -3.06 17.49
N THR A 41 -8.01 -2.66 16.24
CA THR A 41 -7.64 -1.28 15.90
C THR A 41 -8.77 -0.29 16.22
N ARG A 42 -10.03 -0.63 15.91
CA ARG A 42 -11.20 0.19 16.27
C ARG A 42 -11.26 0.42 17.78
N ASP A 43 -11.08 -0.64 18.55
CA ASP A 43 -11.27 -0.62 20.00
C ASP A 43 -10.10 0.03 20.77
N HIS A 44 -8.90 0.08 20.17
CA HIS A 44 -7.67 0.54 20.85
C HIS A 44 -6.99 1.77 20.23
N HIS A 45 -7.28 2.12 18.97
CA HIS A 45 -6.54 3.14 18.21
C HIS A 45 -7.41 4.22 17.56
N ASN A 46 -8.73 4.22 17.81
CA ASN A 46 -9.67 5.19 17.21
C ASN A 46 -9.58 5.24 15.67
N ASP A 47 -9.35 4.09 15.06
CA ASP A 47 -9.24 3.88 13.63
C ASP A 47 -10.04 2.64 13.24
N ASP A 48 -11.21 2.85 12.62
CA ASP A 48 -12.17 1.79 12.33
C ASP A 48 -12.04 1.29 10.89
N ASN A 49 -11.30 0.19 10.75
CA ASN A 49 -11.11 -0.52 9.49
C ASN A 49 -12.05 -1.72 9.33
N THR A 50 -13.03 -1.89 10.22
CA THR A 50 -13.94 -3.05 10.19
C THR A 50 -14.84 -3.08 8.96
N PRO A 51 -15.38 -1.97 8.43
CA PRO A 51 -16.14 -1.99 7.18
C PRO A 51 -15.35 -2.56 5.98
N GLN A 52 -14.04 -2.30 5.94
CA GLN A 52 -13.12 -2.68 4.88
C GLN A 52 -12.77 -4.15 4.95
N ALA A 53 -12.41 -4.63 6.15
CA ALA A 53 -12.17 -6.05 6.41
C ALA A 53 -13.41 -6.89 6.04
N MET A 54 -14.60 -6.41 6.45
CA MET A 54 -15.87 -7.06 6.13
C MET A 54 -16.18 -7.02 4.63
N ALA A 55 -15.94 -5.90 3.94
CA ALA A 55 -16.12 -5.82 2.50
C ALA A 55 -15.23 -6.82 1.75
N MET A 56 -13.96 -6.93 2.16
CA MET A 56 -12.99 -7.85 1.55
C MET A 56 -13.40 -9.33 1.74
N SER A 57 -13.94 -9.68 2.90
CA SER A 57 -14.43 -11.03 3.19
C SER A 57 -15.64 -11.46 2.33
N ARG A 58 -16.29 -10.51 1.64
CA ARG A 58 -17.48 -10.74 0.81
C ARG A 58 -17.20 -10.68 -0.69
N VAL A 59 -15.96 -10.40 -1.09
CA VAL A 59 -15.56 -10.34 -2.51
C VAL A 59 -15.60 -11.74 -3.10
N ASP A 60 -16.28 -11.90 -4.24
CA ASP A 60 -16.11 -13.06 -5.09
C ASP A 60 -14.84 -12.88 -5.94
N TRP A 61 -13.74 -13.45 -5.44
CA TRP A 61 -12.43 -13.33 -6.08
C TRP A 61 -12.32 -14.04 -7.44
N ASN A 62 -13.29 -14.91 -7.80
CA ASN A 62 -13.34 -15.47 -9.16
C ASN A 62 -13.93 -14.49 -10.19
N ALA A 63 -14.59 -13.43 -9.72
CA ALA A 63 -15.18 -12.38 -10.55
C ALA A 63 -14.33 -11.11 -10.59
N VAL A 64 -13.12 -11.13 -10.00
CA VAL A 64 -12.20 -9.99 -9.99
C VAL A 64 -11.33 -10.06 -11.25
N ASP A 65 -11.44 -9.07 -12.12
CA ASP A 65 -10.55 -8.96 -13.28
C ASP A 65 -9.22 -8.30 -12.91
N ILE A 66 -9.27 -7.26 -12.08
CA ILE A 66 -8.12 -6.39 -11.79
C ILE A 66 -8.01 -6.11 -10.29
N LEU A 67 -6.83 -6.32 -9.73
CA LEU A 67 -6.49 -5.98 -8.35
C LEU A 67 -5.45 -4.85 -8.31
N CYS A 68 -5.88 -3.66 -7.90
CA CYS A 68 -4.98 -2.55 -7.63
C CYS A 68 -4.43 -2.63 -6.20
N ILE A 69 -3.10 -2.71 -6.04
CA ILE A 69 -2.42 -2.76 -4.74
C ILE A 69 -1.72 -1.43 -4.47
N ALA A 70 -2.15 -0.70 -3.44
CA ALA A 70 -1.62 0.63 -3.09
C ALA A 70 -1.06 0.67 -1.65
N PHE A 71 -0.08 -0.19 -1.35
CA PHE A 71 0.56 -0.32 -0.04
C PHE A 71 2.00 0.24 -0.04
N GLY A 72 2.58 0.45 1.15
CA GLY A 72 4.01 0.74 1.30
C GLY A 72 4.40 2.08 1.90
N THR A 73 3.55 3.12 1.82
CA THR A 73 3.91 4.45 2.39
C THR A 73 4.15 4.40 3.89
N ASN A 74 3.51 3.44 4.54
CA ASN A 74 3.62 3.19 5.96
C ASN A 74 4.81 2.28 6.29
N ASP A 75 5.15 1.36 5.39
CA ASP A 75 6.36 0.54 5.46
C ASP A 75 7.63 1.39 5.44
N TRP A 76 7.64 2.49 4.69
CA TRP A 76 8.72 3.47 4.77
C TRP A 76 8.93 3.98 6.21
N THR A 77 7.88 4.09 7.02
CA THR A 77 8.00 4.58 8.41
C THR A 77 8.54 3.49 9.37
N GLY A 78 8.29 2.21 9.10
CA GLY A 78 8.39 1.16 10.11
C GLY A 78 9.20 -0.10 9.75
N SER A 79 9.36 -0.40 8.46
CA SER A 79 9.79 -1.70 7.94
C SER A 79 11.20 -1.69 7.40
N VAL A 80 11.90 -2.82 7.48
CA VAL A 80 13.13 -3.02 6.72
C VAL A 80 12.78 -3.09 5.22
N LEU A 81 13.58 -2.46 4.36
CA LEU A 81 13.33 -2.46 2.91
C LEU A 81 13.43 -3.88 2.32
N GLY A 82 14.50 -4.60 2.66
CA GLY A 82 14.88 -5.87 2.03
C GLY A 82 15.67 -5.65 0.74
N SER A 83 16.27 -6.70 0.18
CA SER A 83 17.11 -6.61 -1.03
C SER A 83 17.03 -7.82 -1.97
N ASP A 84 16.69 -9.00 -1.46
CA ASP A 84 16.96 -10.24 -2.20
C ASP A 84 15.78 -10.73 -3.05
N PHE A 85 14.69 -9.96 -3.12
CA PHE A 85 13.41 -10.37 -3.72
C PHE A 85 12.87 -11.72 -3.22
N THR A 86 13.43 -12.24 -2.12
CA THR A 86 13.00 -13.48 -1.48
C THR A 86 11.67 -13.26 -0.79
N VAL A 87 10.71 -14.16 -1.04
CA VAL A 87 9.40 -14.12 -0.39
C VAL A 87 9.52 -14.16 1.13
N ASP A 88 8.72 -13.35 1.80
CA ASP A 88 8.68 -13.26 3.25
C ASP A 88 7.23 -13.31 3.74
N SER A 89 6.83 -14.48 4.24
CA SER A 89 5.49 -14.72 4.78
C SER A 89 5.28 -14.14 6.18
N THR A 90 6.31 -13.55 6.79
CA THR A 90 6.28 -12.96 8.13
C THR A 90 6.21 -11.43 8.12
N GLY A 91 6.40 -10.80 6.95
CA GLY A 91 6.40 -9.34 6.84
C GLY A 91 7.65 -8.68 7.44
N GLY A 92 8.76 -9.40 7.60
CA GLY A 92 10.02 -8.87 8.12
C GLY A 92 10.70 -7.86 7.19
N SER A 93 10.45 -7.94 5.88
CA SER A 93 10.91 -6.96 4.89
C SER A 93 9.80 -6.53 3.92
N PHE A 94 9.85 -5.27 3.46
CA PHE A 94 8.90 -4.71 2.51
C PHE A 94 8.91 -5.46 1.17
N ILE A 95 10.09 -5.64 0.57
CA ILE A 95 10.24 -6.37 -0.70
C ILE A 95 9.72 -7.81 -0.56
N GLY A 96 10.13 -8.53 0.48
CA GLY A 96 9.72 -9.92 0.67
C GLY A 96 8.22 -10.08 0.90
N ALA A 97 7.62 -9.17 1.68
CA ALA A 97 6.18 -9.13 1.91
C ALA A 97 5.39 -8.85 0.63
N LEU A 98 5.88 -7.93 -0.22
CA LEU A 98 5.23 -7.61 -1.50
C LEU A 98 5.32 -8.78 -2.48
N CYS A 99 6.49 -9.42 -2.60
CA CYS A 99 6.68 -10.65 -3.37
C CYS A 99 5.72 -11.76 -2.92
N PHE A 100 5.69 -12.03 -1.62
CA PHE A 100 4.79 -13.04 -1.04
C PHE A 100 3.33 -12.71 -1.33
N SER A 101 2.94 -11.45 -1.24
CA SER A 101 1.55 -11.02 -1.47
C SER A 101 1.09 -11.26 -2.92
N ILE A 102 1.97 -10.96 -3.88
CA ILE A 102 1.70 -11.21 -5.30
C ILE A 102 1.55 -12.71 -5.56
N GLU A 103 2.47 -13.52 -5.04
CA GLU A 103 2.43 -14.99 -5.21
C GLU A 103 1.17 -15.59 -4.59
N GLN A 104 0.81 -15.21 -3.36
CA GLN A 104 -0.40 -15.73 -2.70
C GLN A 104 -1.68 -15.46 -3.51
N VAL A 105 -1.82 -14.28 -4.11
CA VAL A 105 -2.98 -13.95 -4.93
C VAL A 105 -2.97 -14.76 -6.23
N LEU A 106 -1.86 -14.77 -6.97
CA LEU A 106 -1.78 -15.41 -8.28
C LEU A 106 -1.75 -16.94 -8.23
N GLU A 107 -1.23 -17.55 -7.15
CA GLU A 107 -1.32 -18.99 -6.92
C GLU A 107 -2.78 -19.46 -6.82
N LYS A 108 -3.65 -18.63 -6.21
CA LYS A 108 -5.07 -18.95 -6.03
C LYS A 108 -5.93 -18.52 -7.21
N PHE A 109 -5.67 -17.32 -7.73
CA PHE A 109 -6.46 -16.65 -8.75
C PHE A 109 -5.55 -16.16 -9.89
N PRO A 110 -5.03 -17.07 -10.73
CA PRO A 110 -4.05 -16.73 -11.77
C PRO A 110 -4.60 -15.86 -12.91
N HIS A 111 -5.91 -15.61 -12.95
CA HIS A 111 -6.56 -14.74 -13.94
C HIS A 111 -6.56 -13.26 -13.54
N ILE A 112 -6.37 -12.94 -12.26
CA ILE A 112 -6.41 -11.55 -11.79
C ILE A 112 -5.21 -10.79 -12.32
N GLN A 113 -5.46 -9.69 -13.02
CA GLN A 113 -4.44 -8.73 -13.39
C GLN A 113 -4.09 -7.87 -12.17
N ILE A 114 -2.90 -8.07 -11.61
CA ILE A 114 -2.40 -7.24 -10.52
C ILE A 114 -1.77 -5.96 -11.10
N VAL A 115 -2.11 -4.83 -10.51
CA VAL A 115 -1.49 -3.52 -10.81
C VAL A 115 -1.00 -2.91 -9.51
N LEU A 116 0.27 -2.57 -9.43
CA LEU A 116 0.84 -1.87 -8.28
C LEU A 116 0.66 -0.36 -8.44
N ILE A 117 0.22 0.31 -7.38
CA ILE A 117 0.14 1.76 -7.30
C ILE A 117 1.20 2.22 -6.32
N GLY A 118 2.21 2.93 -6.84
CA GLY A 118 3.33 3.42 -6.05
C GLY A 118 2.96 4.48 -5.02
N MET A 119 3.97 4.95 -4.31
CA MET A 119 3.88 5.96 -3.26
C MET A 119 3.92 7.37 -3.84
N SER A 120 3.13 8.28 -3.29
CA SER A 120 3.22 9.72 -3.60
C SER A 120 4.10 10.43 -2.58
N PHE A 121 4.54 11.64 -2.91
CA PHE A 121 5.13 12.57 -1.95
C PHE A 121 4.25 12.67 -0.69
N ARG A 122 4.90 12.72 0.47
CA ARG A 122 4.24 13.00 1.75
C ARG A 122 5.18 13.63 2.76
N LEU A 123 4.60 14.26 3.77
CA LEU A 123 5.28 14.56 5.02
C LEU A 123 5.31 13.33 5.93
N ARG A 124 6.18 13.38 6.92
CA ARG A 124 6.11 12.53 8.11
C ARG A 124 4.98 13.04 9.01
N GLY A 125 4.33 12.13 9.74
CA GLY A 125 3.00 12.29 10.35
C GLY A 125 2.77 13.47 11.31
N ASN A 126 3.76 14.33 11.54
CA ASN A 126 3.67 15.50 12.41
C ASN A 126 3.47 16.82 11.63
N GLY A 127 3.41 16.78 10.29
CA GLY A 127 3.20 17.96 9.45
C GLY A 127 4.39 18.92 9.37
N ASN A 128 5.58 18.49 9.83
CA ASN A 128 6.82 19.24 9.66
C ASN A 128 7.27 19.16 8.20
N ALA A 129 7.36 20.30 7.52
CA ALA A 129 7.76 20.37 6.11
C ALA A 129 9.22 19.89 5.90
N ASP A 130 10.07 20.02 6.92
CA ASP A 130 11.46 19.56 6.87
C ASP A 130 11.55 18.02 6.97
N GLU A 131 10.51 17.36 7.47
CA GLU A 131 10.41 15.89 7.53
C GLU A 131 9.57 15.37 6.35
N ASN A 132 10.00 15.62 5.11
CA ASN A 132 9.31 15.19 3.90
C ASN A 132 9.97 13.98 3.22
N SER A 133 9.22 13.34 2.30
CA SER A 133 9.62 12.11 1.60
C SER A 133 10.91 12.22 0.77
N ASP A 134 11.30 13.45 0.39
CA ASP A 134 12.42 13.68 -0.51
C ASP A 134 13.74 13.81 0.25
N ASN A 135 13.67 14.33 1.49
CA ASN A 135 14.85 14.67 2.29
C ASN A 135 14.99 13.79 3.54
N TRP A 136 13.93 13.10 3.96
CA TRP A 136 13.92 12.34 5.20
C TRP A 136 14.26 10.85 4.97
N LEU A 137 15.18 10.33 5.78
CA LEU A 137 15.48 8.90 5.85
C LEU A 137 14.79 8.28 7.07
N ASN A 138 14.27 7.07 6.92
CA ASN A 138 13.71 6.34 8.05
C ASN A 138 14.81 5.83 9.01
N LYS A 139 14.39 5.14 10.08
CA LYS A 139 15.33 4.60 11.10
C LYS A 139 16.34 3.58 10.55
N PHE A 140 16.15 3.09 9.34
CA PHE A 140 17.04 2.16 8.64
C PHE A 140 17.91 2.85 7.59
N GLY A 141 17.82 4.18 7.44
CA GLY A 141 18.61 4.94 6.48
C GLY A 141 18.02 4.99 5.06
N HIS A 142 16.76 4.60 4.87
CA HIS A 142 16.11 4.57 3.57
C HIS A 142 15.10 5.72 3.38
N SER A 143 15.09 6.30 2.19
CA SER A 143 14.16 7.30 1.68
C SER A 143 12.86 6.67 1.20
N LEU A 144 11.77 7.44 1.08
CA LEU A 144 10.53 6.93 0.49
C LEU A 144 10.72 6.58 -1.00
N GLN A 145 11.63 7.28 -1.68
CA GLN A 145 12.00 6.98 -3.06
C GLN A 145 12.57 5.56 -3.22
N GLU A 146 13.35 5.07 -2.27
CA GLU A 146 13.86 3.69 -2.30
C GLU A 146 12.73 2.66 -2.18
N TYR A 147 11.73 2.89 -1.33
CA TYR A 147 10.55 2.01 -1.28
C TYR A 147 9.71 2.10 -2.55
N GLN A 148 9.61 3.29 -3.17
CA GLN A 148 8.99 3.44 -4.48
C GLN A 148 9.73 2.63 -5.55
N ASN A 149 11.06 2.70 -5.60
CA ASN A 149 11.83 1.92 -6.57
C ASN A 149 11.66 0.42 -6.33
N ALA A 150 11.64 -0.02 -5.07
CA ALA A 150 11.36 -1.41 -4.74
C ALA A 150 9.99 -1.90 -5.27
N ILE A 151 8.95 -1.05 -5.28
CA ILE A 151 7.66 -1.39 -5.92
C ILE A 151 7.85 -1.63 -7.43
N LEU A 152 8.62 -0.78 -8.11
CA LEU A 152 8.88 -0.90 -9.55
C LEU A 152 9.71 -2.16 -9.86
N ASP A 153 10.75 -2.43 -9.07
CA ASP A 153 11.62 -3.59 -9.27
C ASP A 153 10.86 -4.90 -9.01
N VAL A 154 9.99 -4.94 -7.99
CA VAL A 154 9.12 -6.11 -7.74
C VAL A 154 8.12 -6.29 -8.88
N ALA A 155 7.54 -5.21 -9.39
CA ALA A 155 6.67 -5.29 -10.57
C ALA A 155 7.38 -5.83 -11.81
N GLU A 156 8.62 -5.39 -12.05
CA GLU A 156 9.46 -5.94 -13.12
C GLU A 156 9.68 -7.45 -12.95
N LYS A 157 10.02 -7.89 -11.73
CA LYS A 157 10.22 -9.31 -11.40
C LYS A 157 8.99 -10.18 -11.73
N TYR A 158 7.78 -9.71 -11.43
CA TYR A 158 6.54 -10.46 -11.68
C TYR A 158 5.87 -10.12 -13.01
N HIS A 159 6.49 -9.26 -13.84
CA HIS A 159 5.95 -8.81 -15.12
C HIS A 159 4.54 -8.18 -15.01
N ILE A 160 4.31 -7.39 -13.96
CA ILE A 160 3.03 -6.70 -13.72
C ILE A 160 3.19 -5.18 -13.83
N PRO A 161 2.14 -4.42 -14.23
CA PRO A 161 2.23 -2.96 -14.28
C PRO A 161 2.39 -2.33 -12.88
N ALA A 162 3.23 -1.29 -12.79
CA ALA A 162 3.33 -0.45 -11.60
C ALA A 162 3.31 1.04 -11.94
N PHE A 163 2.50 1.82 -11.23
CA PHE A 163 2.44 3.26 -11.40
C PHE A 163 3.43 3.98 -10.48
N ASP A 164 4.34 4.75 -11.07
CA ASP A 164 5.27 5.60 -10.32
C ASP A 164 4.59 6.90 -9.85
N MET A 165 3.79 6.79 -8.79
CA MET A 165 3.15 7.94 -8.16
C MET A 165 4.17 8.98 -7.67
N TYR A 166 5.38 8.58 -7.27
CA TYR A 166 6.37 9.49 -6.70
C TYR A 166 6.82 10.48 -7.76
N ARG A 167 7.13 9.97 -8.96
CA ARG A 167 7.61 10.79 -10.08
C ARG A 167 6.46 11.39 -10.90
N LEU A 168 5.31 10.73 -11.00
CA LEU A 168 4.28 11.07 -12.01
C LEU A 168 2.98 11.65 -11.42
N SER A 169 2.78 11.61 -10.10
CA SER A 169 1.57 12.19 -9.50
C SER A 169 1.55 13.72 -9.61
N GLY A 170 2.69 14.40 -9.65
CA GLY A 170 2.77 15.86 -9.58
C GLY A 170 2.46 16.44 -8.20
N VAL A 171 2.36 15.59 -7.17
CA VAL A 171 2.40 15.97 -5.76
C VAL A 171 3.87 16.04 -5.34
N ASN A 172 4.31 17.17 -4.80
CA ASN A 172 5.67 17.41 -4.32
C ASN A 172 5.66 18.46 -3.20
N GLU A 173 6.83 18.83 -2.69
CA GLU A 173 6.98 19.83 -1.61
C GLU A 173 6.29 21.17 -1.91
N LEU A 174 6.20 21.58 -3.18
CA LEU A 174 5.58 22.83 -3.59
C LEU A 174 4.06 22.71 -3.77
N THR A 175 3.55 21.51 -4.08
CA THR A 175 2.14 21.30 -4.46
C THR A 175 1.34 20.53 -3.43
N TYR A 176 1.96 19.88 -2.43
CA TYR A 176 1.26 18.96 -1.53
C TYR A 176 0.08 19.61 -0.80
N LYS A 177 0.17 20.88 -0.41
CA LYS A 177 -0.93 21.60 0.27
C LYS A 177 -2.21 21.71 -0.56
N LYS A 178 -2.11 21.58 -1.89
CA LYS A 178 -3.28 21.55 -2.78
C LYS A 178 -4.00 20.20 -2.79
N TYR A 179 -3.27 19.13 -2.46
CA TYR A 179 -3.73 17.76 -2.65
C TYR A 179 -3.84 16.97 -1.34
N LEU A 180 -3.07 17.31 -0.30
CA LEU A 180 -2.98 16.59 0.97
C LEU A 180 -3.41 17.47 2.14
N ARG A 181 -4.28 16.94 3.01
CA ARG A 181 -4.90 17.69 4.13
C ARG A 181 -3.99 17.87 5.33
N ASP A 182 -3.13 16.89 5.57
CA ASP A 182 -2.24 16.78 6.73
C ASP A 182 -0.79 16.47 6.30
N GLY A 183 -0.50 16.69 5.01
CA GLY A 183 0.76 16.31 4.39
C GLY A 183 0.88 14.83 4.03
N VAL A 184 -0.12 13.99 4.34
CA VAL A 184 -0.11 12.55 4.03
C VAL A 184 -1.35 12.14 3.23
N HIS A 185 -2.53 12.48 3.75
CA HIS A 185 -3.80 11.99 3.23
C HIS A 185 -4.41 12.97 2.23
N PRO A 186 -5.04 12.49 1.15
CA PRO A 186 -5.71 13.36 0.19
C PRO A 186 -6.79 14.26 0.81
N ILE A 187 -6.88 15.48 0.30
CA ILE A 187 -8.01 16.37 0.58
C ILE A 187 -9.28 15.78 -0.07
N PRO A 188 -10.43 15.77 0.64
CA PRO A 188 -11.71 15.40 0.06
C PRO A 188 -11.99 16.12 -1.27
N ASN A 189 -12.50 15.40 -2.25
CA ASN A 189 -12.71 15.85 -3.63
C ASN A 189 -11.41 16.16 -4.39
N THR A 190 -10.67 17.23 -4.08
CA THR A 190 -9.56 17.70 -4.93
C THR A 190 -8.38 16.73 -4.95
N GLY A 191 -7.95 16.25 -3.77
CA GLY A 191 -6.86 15.27 -3.65
C GLY A 191 -7.26 13.92 -4.23
N TYR A 192 -8.41 13.40 -3.83
CA TYR A 192 -8.90 12.11 -4.33
C TYR A 192 -9.17 12.12 -5.84
N GLN A 193 -9.74 13.19 -6.40
CA GLN A 193 -9.97 13.31 -7.84
C GLN A 193 -8.65 13.36 -8.61
N HIS A 194 -7.65 14.07 -8.07
CA HIS A 194 -6.31 14.12 -8.67
C HIS A 194 -5.67 12.73 -8.73
N TRP A 195 -5.70 11.98 -7.64
CA TRP A 195 -5.20 10.60 -7.61
C TRP A 195 -6.01 9.68 -8.53
N ALA A 196 -7.34 9.77 -8.51
CA ALA A 196 -8.20 8.99 -9.38
C ALA A 196 -7.91 9.25 -10.86
N ASN A 197 -7.67 10.50 -11.25
CA ASN A 197 -7.30 10.85 -12.63
C ASN A 197 -5.95 10.23 -13.01
N LYS A 198 -4.94 10.35 -12.14
CA LYS A 198 -3.59 9.81 -12.40
C LYS A 198 -3.62 8.29 -12.56
N ILE A 199 -4.29 7.61 -11.63
CA ILE A 199 -4.38 6.14 -11.62
C ILE A 199 -5.28 5.65 -12.75
N GLY A 200 -6.41 6.31 -13.02
CA GLY A 200 -7.28 5.97 -14.14
C GLY A 200 -6.59 6.14 -15.50
N SER A 201 -5.83 7.22 -15.69
CA SER A 201 -5.02 7.41 -16.90
C SER A 201 -3.94 6.34 -17.04
N PHE A 202 -3.30 5.94 -15.95
CA PHE A 202 -2.31 4.86 -15.97
C PHE A 202 -2.97 3.53 -16.34
N LEU A 203 -4.07 3.16 -15.67
CA LEU A 203 -4.80 1.93 -15.96
C LEU A 203 -5.16 1.86 -17.45
N ASN A 204 -5.78 2.91 -18.02
CA ASN A 204 -6.11 2.96 -19.45
C ASN A 204 -4.91 2.84 -20.41
N SER A 205 -3.67 2.92 -19.92
CA SER A 205 -2.45 2.76 -20.72
C SER A 205 -1.80 1.37 -20.61
N VAL A 206 -2.21 0.53 -19.65
CA VAL A 206 -1.58 -0.76 -19.35
C VAL A 206 -2.54 -1.95 -19.32
N ILE A 207 -3.86 -1.71 -19.28
CA ILE A 207 -4.91 -2.73 -19.34
C ILE A 207 -5.82 -2.52 -20.55
#